data_AF-A0A447UTZ6-F1
#
_entry.id   AF-A0A447UTZ6-F1
#
_cell.length_a   1.000
_cell.length_b   1.000
_cell.length_c   1.000
_cell.angle_alpha   90.00
_cell.angle_beta   90.00
_cell.angle_gamma   90.00
#
_symmetry.space_group_name_H-M   'P 1'
#
loop_
_entity.id
_entity.type
_entity.pdbx_description
1 polymer ?
#
loop_
_entity_poly.entity_id
_entity_poly.type
_entity_poly.pdbx_seq_one_letter_code
_entity_poly.pdbx_strand_id
1 'polypeptide(L)' 'MYPPEIKKVDNKTIAKAGLQDLGPMKGREKLLLGIFVLALSGWIFSKQLGVDESTVAIVVMGAMLLLGVVELG' A
#
# COMPACT_ATOMS: atom_id res chain seq x y z
N MET A 1 -19.86 -23.21 -7.94
CA MET A 1 -19.99 -22.71 -6.56
C MET A 1 -18.95 -23.44 -5.70
N TYR A 2 -17.76 -22.87 -5.53
CA TYR A 2 -16.78 -23.35 -4.55
C TYR A 2 -16.97 -22.51 -3.29
N PRO A 3 -17.78 -22.94 -2.32
CA PRO A 3 -17.91 -22.21 -1.07
C PRO A 3 -16.53 -22.20 -0.38
N PRO A 4 -16.03 -21.04 0.06
CA PRO A 4 -14.75 -20.95 0.74
C PRO A 4 -14.77 -21.79 2.03
N GLU A 5 -13.70 -22.57 2.26
CA GLU A 5 -13.57 -23.52 3.38
C GLU A 5 -13.55 -22.83 4.75
N ILE A 6 -13.22 -21.54 4.82
CA ILE A 6 -13.10 -20.80 6.08
C ILE A 6 -14.32 -19.89 6.26
N LYS A 7 -15.35 -20.39 6.96
CA LYS A 7 -16.60 -19.66 7.25
C LYS A 7 -16.54 -18.76 8.50
N LYS A 8 -15.52 -18.90 9.35
CA LYS A 8 -15.28 -18.05 10.52
C LYS A 8 -13.78 -17.87 10.73
N VAL A 9 -13.28 -16.71 10.33
CA VAL A 9 -11.95 -16.21 10.73
C VAL A 9 -12.14 -15.40 12.01
N ASP A 10 -11.48 -15.78 13.10
CA ASP A 10 -11.41 -14.95 14.31
C ASP A 10 -10.47 -13.77 14.04
N ASN A 11 -11.00 -12.80 13.29
CA ASN A 11 -10.23 -11.71 12.69
C ASN A 11 -9.51 -10.86 13.75
N LYS A 12 -10.10 -10.75 14.96
CA LYS A 12 -9.54 -9.96 16.06
C LYS A 12 -8.35 -10.65 16.72
N THR A 13 -8.43 -11.96 16.98
CA THR A 13 -7.33 -12.69 17.62
C THR A 13 -6.15 -12.85 16.67
N ILE A 14 -6.42 -13.17 15.40
CA ILE A 14 -5.38 -13.33 14.37
C ILE A 14 -4.72 -11.98 14.05
N ALA A 15 -5.50 -10.89 13.94
CA ALA A 15 -4.92 -9.56 13.73
C ALA A 15 -4.06 -9.11 14.90
N LYS A 16 -4.46 -9.39 16.15
CA LYS A 16 -3.67 -9.02 17.34
C LYS A 16 -2.37 -9.83 17.44
N ALA A 17 -2.43 -11.14 17.18
CA ALA A 17 -1.26 -12.00 17.11
C ALA A 17 -0.31 -11.55 15.98
N GLY A 18 -0.84 -11.25 14.79
CA GLY A 18 -0.06 -10.73 13.67
C GLY A 18 0.56 -9.36 13.96
N LEU A 19 -0.15 -8.45 14.63
CA LEU A 19 0.41 -7.15 15.05
C LEU A 19 1.55 -7.31 16.07
N GLN A 20 1.42 -8.26 16.99
CA GLN A 20 2.47 -8.57 17.96
C GLN A 20 3.71 -9.19 17.31
N ASP A 21 3.50 -10.07 16.33
CA ASP A 21 4.58 -10.72 15.58
C ASP A 21 5.31 -9.75 14.65
N LEU A 22 4.56 -8.86 13.99
CA LEU A 22 5.12 -7.81 13.13
C LEU A 22 5.97 -6.81 13.94
N GLY A 23 5.58 -6.56 15.20
CA GLY A 23 6.32 -5.70 16.11
C GLY A 23 6.30 -4.22 15.71
N PRO A 24 7.11 -3.37 16.37
CA PRO A 24 7.14 -1.94 16.08
C PRO A 24 7.65 -1.70 14.64
N MET A 25 6.81 -1.02 13.85
CA MET A 25 7.12 -0.63 12.47
C MET A 25 8.51 -0.01 12.34
N LYS A 26 9.35 -0.57 11.48
CA LYS A 26 10.68 -0.03 11.18
C LYS A 26 10.55 1.29 10.41
N GLY A 27 11.56 2.15 10.49
CA GLY A 27 11.55 3.46 9.79
C GLY A 27 11.28 3.34 8.28
N ARG A 28 11.72 2.25 7.64
CA ARG A 28 11.43 1.94 6.23
C ARG A 28 9.95 1.67 5.96
N GLU A 29 9.23 1.01 6.87
CA GLU A 29 7.80 0.75 6.71
C GLU A 29 6.98 2.03 6.80
N LYS A 30 7.39 2.99 7.66
CA LYS A 30 6.76 4.32 7.70
C LYS A 30 6.95 5.10 6.40
N LEU A 31 8.14 4.99 5.80
CA LEU A 31 8.40 5.62 4.49
C LEU A 31 7.53 4.99 3.39
N LEU A 32 7.43 3.67 3.36
CA LEU A 32 6.55 2.93 2.44
C LEU A 32 5.09 3.36 2.62
N LEU A 33 4.61 3.45 3.87
CA LEU A 33 3.25 3.91 4.19
C LEU A 33 3.03 5.34 3.71
N GLY A 34 4.00 6.24 3.92
CA GLY A 34 3.93 7.63 3.44
C GLY A 34 3.79 7.72 1.93
N ILE A 35 4.57 6.92 1.19
CA ILE A 35 4.49 6.86 -0.27
C ILE A 35 3.17 6.27 -0.73
N PHE A 36 2.66 5.24 -0.04
CA PHE A 36 1.36 4.65 -0.35
C PHE A 36 0.23 5.69 -0.23
N VAL A 37 0.23 6.49 0.83
CA VAL A 37 -0.75 7.57 1.02
C VAL A 37 -0.59 8.66 -0.04
N LEU A 38 0.65 9.02 -0.42
CA LEU A 38 0.92 9.96 -1.50
C LEU A 38 0.43 9.45 -2.86
N ALA A 39 0.61 8.16 -3.13
CA ALA A 39 0.13 7.51 -4.35
C ALA A 39 -1.41 7.54 -4.43
N LEU A 40 -2.09 7.20 -3.34
CA LEU A 40 -3.56 7.28 -3.26
C LEU A 40 -4.05 8.73 -3.41
N SER A 41 -3.35 9.68 -2.81
CA SER A 41 -3.68 11.10 -2.94
C SER A 41 -3.54 11.54 -4.40
N GLY A 42 -2.42 11.20 -5.07
CA GLY A 42 -2.22 11.43 -6.51
C GLY A 42 -3.30 10.78 -7.36
N TRP A 43 -3.76 9.57 -6.99
CA TRP A 43 -4.87 8.88 -7.65
C TRP A 43 -6.20 9.62 -7.50
N ILE A 44 -6.52 10.11 -6.30
CA ILE A 44 -7.77 10.85 -6.06
C ILE A 44 -7.76 12.20 -6.80
N PHE A 45 -6.60 12.87 -6.82
CA PHE A 45 -6.40 14.13 -7.53
C PHE A 45 -6.30 13.96 -9.06
N SER A 46 -6.02 12.76 -9.57
CA SER A 46 -5.95 12.47 -11.01
C SER A 46 -7.18 12.95 -11.78
N LYS A 47 -8.35 12.64 -11.21
CA LYS A 47 -9.65 12.98 -11.79
C LYS A 47 -9.94 14.47 -11.72
N GLN A 48 -9.42 15.17 -10.71
CA GLN A 48 -9.51 16.64 -10.62
C GLN A 48 -8.59 17.34 -11.62
N LEU A 49 -7.44 16.75 -11.92
CA LEU A 49 -6.44 17.28 -12.86
C LEU A 49 -6.74 16.93 -14.32
N GLY A 50 -7.75 16.08 -14.59
CA GLY A 50 -8.07 15.62 -15.95
C GLY A 50 -7.05 14.63 -16.51
N VAL A 51 -6.31 13.96 -15.63
CA VAL A 51 -5.22 13.03 -15.99
C VAL A 51 -5.71 11.59 -15.82
N ASP A 52 -5.42 10.74 -16.81
CA ASP A 52 -5.82 9.34 -16.81
C ASP A 52 -5.16 8.55 -15.66
N GLU A 53 -5.87 7.55 -15.14
CA GLU A 53 -5.42 6.62 -14.09
C GLU A 53 -4.05 6.01 -14.43
N SER A 54 -3.83 5.70 -15.71
CA SER A 54 -2.58 5.13 -16.22
C SER A 54 -1.39 6.09 -16.07
N THR A 55 -1.62 7.40 -16.29
CA THR A 55 -0.56 8.41 -16.18
C THR A 55 -0.13 8.59 -14.74
N VAL A 56 -1.09 8.54 -13.81
CA VAL A 56 -0.82 8.65 -12.37
C VAL A 56 0.00 7.45 -11.91
N ALA A 57 -0.33 6.25 -12.39
CA ALA A 57 0.45 5.05 -12.09
C ALA A 57 1.91 5.20 -12.52
N ILE A 58 2.17 5.77 -13.72
CA ILE A 58 3.52 6.01 -14.22
C ILE A 58 4.25 7.08 -13.39
N VAL A 59 3.58 8.18 -13.05
CA VAL A 59 4.17 9.25 -12.21
C VAL A 59 4.51 8.74 -10.82
N VAL A 60 3.61 7.97 -10.21
CA VAL A 60 3.84 7.32 -8.91
C VAL A 60 4.99 6.33 -8.99
N MET A 61 5.06 5.50 -10.05
CA MET A 61 6.20 4.61 -10.29
C MET A 61 7.52 5.39 -10.38
N GLY A 62 7.54 6.49 -11.15
CA GLY A 62 8.72 7.35 -11.26
C GLY A 62 9.12 7.98 -9.92
N ALA A 63 8.15 8.44 -9.14
CA ALA A 63 8.39 9.00 -7.81
C ALA A 63 8.93 7.93 -6.83
N MET A 64 8.40 6.70 -6.87
CA MET A 64 8.87 5.58 -6.07
C MET A 64 10.34 5.23 -6.36
N LEU A 65 10.74 5.29 -7.64
CA LEU A 65 12.12 5.08 -8.06
C LEU A 65 13.03 6.23 -7.59
N LEU A 66 12.61 7.49 -7.77
CA LEU A 66 13.38 8.67 -7.32
C LEU A 66 13.55 8.73 -5.80
N LEU A 67 12.54 8.29 -5.05
CA LEU A 67 12.58 8.21 -3.59
C LEU A 67 13.43 7.02 -3.07
N GLY A 68 13.96 6.17 -3.97
CA GLY A 68 14.82 5.05 -3.63
C GLY A 68 14.11 3.97 -2.79
N VAL A 69 12.78 3.91 -2.86
CA VAL A 69 11.98 2.93 -2.08
C VAL A 69 11.90 1.59 -2.77
N VAL A 70 11.96 1.59 -4.10
CA VAL A 70 12.26 0.40 -4.89
C VAL A 70 13.76 0.41 -5.17
N GLU A 71 14.50 -0.45 -4.49
CA GLU A 71 15.88 -0.78 -4.86
C GLU A 71 15.79 -1.64 -6.14
N LEU A 72 16.23 -1.09 -7.28
CA LEU A 72 16.62 -1.94 -8.41
C LEU A 72 17.88 -2.67 -7.93
N GLY A 73 17.71 -3.92 -7.50
CA GLY A 73 18.79 -4.76 -6.99
C GLY A 73 19.94 -4.94 -7.97
#